data_AF-A0AA43HER3-F1
#
_entry.id   AF-A0AA43HER3-F1
#
_cell.length_a   1.000
_cell.length_b   1.000
_cell.length_c   1.000
_cell.angle_alpha   90.00
_cell.angle_beta   90.00
_cell.angle_gamma   90.00
#
_symmetry.space_group_name_H-M   'P 1'
#
loop_
_entity.id
_entity.type
_entity.pdbx_description
1 polymer ?
#
loop_
_entity_poly.entity_id
_entity_poly.type
_entity_poly.pdbx_seq_one_letter_code
_entity_poly.pdbx_strand_id
1 'polypeptide(L)'
;MLEILSKENFNLLFDKIEGLAWFPWVGREYLKGQYKILIIGESHYGEGYNDKNATRETIEEELYCNDGITQTFRNITFLLKNEEGNDPILWDNIAYYNFVQRAMCDPKDRPNEEDFNNGWEIFPKIIEVLKPDICIFIGVTASKFYESSMSAMSIPYAPLQLFDPISNVSPRIGSIQYDSKNLKLYFIKHCGMGFSQSKWRDFLQNEIPSQLYWVEQLDKDTLSYQQKQEILENEFVPQLKELAQENGLIYENTDINVIDDPISFTFQNPKWRDHKIVFEFWHTNLRGLIYGIYTENADQRLQEFILNSNATRDSGWAYFKAYAYFNWKDYAFEAIRSGGLKEYFRQRIAGYILKNTEGIDL
;
A
#
# COMPACT_ATOMS: atom_id res chain seq x y z
N MET A 1 -1.75 -28.26 -3.32
CA MET A 1 -1.03 -27.53 -2.26
C MET A 1 -0.54 -26.23 -2.89
N LEU A 2 -1.23 -25.12 -2.63
CA LEU A 2 -0.75 -23.79 -3.02
C LEU A 2 0.21 -23.37 -1.92
N GLU A 3 1.51 -23.36 -2.21
CA GLU A 3 2.47 -22.66 -1.36
C GLU A 3 2.00 -21.19 -1.26
N ILE A 4 1.89 -20.69 -0.04
CA ILE A 4 1.63 -19.27 0.21
C ILE A 4 2.88 -18.54 -0.30
N LEU A 5 2.79 -17.98 -1.51
CA LEU A 5 3.84 -17.13 -2.07
C LEU A 5 3.94 -15.86 -1.19
N SER A 6 5.06 -15.73 -0.47
CA SER A 6 5.43 -14.52 0.28
C SER A 6 6.17 -13.52 -0.62
N LYS A 7 6.41 -12.29 -0.12
CA LYS A 7 7.27 -11.29 -0.80
C LYS A 7 8.66 -11.86 -1.14
N GLU A 8 9.20 -12.72 -0.26
CA GLU A 8 10.47 -13.42 -0.47
C GLU A 8 10.38 -14.45 -1.61
N ASN A 9 9.27 -15.17 -1.74
CA ASN A 9 9.07 -16.11 -2.84
C ASN A 9 8.97 -15.40 -4.19
N PHE A 10 8.34 -14.23 -4.25
CA PHE A 10 8.34 -13.42 -5.47
C PHE A 10 9.73 -12.94 -5.87
N ASN A 11 10.56 -12.51 -4.92
CA ASN A 11 11.93 -12.07 -5.22
C ASN A 11 12.75 -13.19 -5.87
N LEU A 12 12.67 -14.42 -5.34
CA LEU A 12 13.35 -15.58 -5.91
C LEU A 12 12.89 -15.92 -7.33
N LEU A 13 11.64 -15.60 -7.68
CA LEU A 13 11.12 -15.79 -9.03
C LEU A 13 11.56 -14.64 -9.95
N PHE A 14 11.51 -13.40 -9.49
CA PHE A 14 11.95 -12.24 -10.26
C PHE A 14 13.45 -12.23 -10.53
N ASP A 15 14.28 -12.72 -9.59
CA ASP A 15 15.72 -12.85 -9.79
C ASP A 15 16.10 -13.79 -10.94
N LYS A 16 15.21 -14.71 -11.31
CA LYS A 16 15.40 -15.63 -12.44
C LYS A 16 15.03 -15.00 -13.79
N ILE A 17 14.44 -13.81 -13.78
CA ILE A 17 14.02 -13.11 -15.00
C ILE A 17 15.21 -12.30 -15.52
N GLU A 18 15.91 -12.86 -16.51
CA GLU A 18 16.97 -12.15 -17.22
C GLU A 18 16.43 -10.87 -17.88
N GLY A 19 17.16 -9.76 -17.68
CA GLY A 19 16.83 -8.43 -18.19
C GLY A 19 15.96 -7.59 -17.26
N LEU A 20 15.40 -8.16 -16.18
CA LEU A 20 14.58 -7.41 -15.23
C LEU A 20 15.45 -6.52 -14.33
N ALA A 21 15.39 -5.21 -14.55
CA ALA A 21 16.15 -4.23 -13.77
C ALA A 21 15.49 -3.99 -12.40
N TRP A 22 14.16 -3.89 -12.36
CA TRP A 22 13.44 -3.56 -11.13
C TRP A 22 12.31 -4.54 -10.85
N PHE A 23 12.23 -4.98 -9.61
CA PHE A 23 11.18 -5.87 -9.16
C PHE A 23 9.83 -5.15 -9.15
N PRO A 24 8.76 -5.82 -9.65
CA PRO A 24 7.41 -5.33 -9.48
C PRO A 24 7.07 -5.11 -8.00
N TRP A 25 6.22 -4.12 -7.76
CA TRP A 25 5.42 -4.04 -6.55
C TRP A 25 4.34 -5.11 -6.60
N VAL A 26 4.24 -5.87 -5.51
CA VAL A 26 3.19 -6.87 -5.33
C VAL A 26 2.56 -6.62 -3.97
N GLY A 27 1.32 -6.14 -3.98
CA GLY A 27 0.56 -5.92 -2.77
C GLY A 27 0.41 -7.19 -1.94
N ARG A 28 0.34 -7.03 -0.61
CA ARG A 28 0.30 -8.17 0.34
C ARG A 28 -0.91 -9.06 0.17
N GLU A 29 -2.02 -8.49 -0.30
CA GLU A 29 -3.30 -9.16 -0.53
C GLU A 29 -3.52 -9.51 -2.02
N TYR A 30 -2.62 -9.14 -2.93
CA TYR A 30 -2.73 -9.37 -4.37
C TYR A 30 -3.09 -10.81 -4.73
N LEU A 31 -2.45 -11.79 -4.09
CA LEU A 31 -2.69 -13.20 -4.38
C LEU A 31 -4.02 -13.74 -3.85
N LYS A 32 -4.57 -13.11 -2.81
CA LYS A 32 -5.86 -13.45 -2.21
C LYS A 32 -7.02 -12.68 -2.85
N GLY A 33 -6.71 -11.60 -3.57
CA GLY A 33 -7.67 -10.77 -4.27
C GLY A 33 -8.52 -11.55 -5.26
N GLN A 34 -9.80 -11.18 -5.34
CA GLN A 34 -10.74 -11.78 -6.30
C GLN A 34 -10.29 -11.56 -7.75
N TYR A 35 -9.71 -10.39 -8.03
CA TYR A 35 -9.13 -10.05 -9.33
C TYR A 35 -7.67 -9.65 -9.15
N LYS A 36 -6.81 -10.20 -10.01
CA LYS A 36 -5.39 -9.85 -10.06
C LYS A 36 -5.16 -8.77 -11.11
N ILE A 37 -5.14 -7.52 -10.67
CA ILE A 37 -4.92 -6.36 -11.54
C ILE A 37 -3.44 -6.00 -11.54
N LEU A 38 -2.82 -5.98 -12.73
CA LEU A 38 -1.45 -5.49 -12.92
C LEU A 38 -1.48 -4.13 -13.62
N ILE A 39 -1.00 -3.09 -12.93
CA ILE A 39 -0.78 -1.77 -13.50
C ILE A 39 0.64 -1.70 -14.08
N ILE A 40 0.78 -1.13 -15.26
CA ILE A 40 2.04 -1.08 -15.99
C ILE A 40 2.41 0.37 -16.29
N GLY A 41 3.41 0.87 -15.55
CA GLY A 41 4.07 2.14 -15.80
C GLY A 41 5.00 2.09 -16.99
N GLU A 42 5.32 3.26 -17.56
CA GLU A 42 6.23 3.31 -18.71
C GLU A 42 7.69 3.16 -18.28
N SER A 43 8.20 4.05 -17.41
CA SER A 43 9.63 4.14 -17.08
C SER A 43 9.88 4.84 -15.73
N HIS A 44 11.12 4.74 -15.24
CA HIS A 44 11.65 5.49 -14.11
C HIS A 44 12.47 6.69 -14.56
N TYR A 45 12.37 7.80 -13.83
CA TYR A 45 13.05 9.06 -14.12
C TYR A 45 13.91 9.53 -12.96
N GLY A 46 15.17 9.87 -13.23
CA GLY A 46 16.12 10.42 -12.28
C GLY A 46 17.33 9.51 -12.00
N GLU A 47 18.15 9.94 -11.04
CA GLU A 47 19.30 9.16 -10.55
C GLU A 47 18.85 8.17 -9.45
N GLY A 48 19.65 7.13 -9.19
CA GLY A 48 19.41 6.20 -8.07
C GLY A 48 18.74 4.86 -8.41
N TYR A 49 18.33 4.63 -9.66
CA TYR A 49 17.67 3.39 -10.09
C TYR A 49 18.63 2.22 -10.36
N ASN A 50 19.69 2.09 -9.55
CA ASN A 50 20.63 0.97 -9.62
C ASN A 50 20.21 -0.21 -8.71
N ASP A 51 19.24 0.00 -7.81
CA ASP A 51 18.69 -1.02 -6.94
C ASP A 51 17.46 -1.68 -7.58
N LYS A 52 17.39 -3.02 -7.51
CA LYS A 52 16.22 -3.79 -7.97
C LYS A 52 14.93 -3.42 -7.25
N ASN A 53 14.99 -2.86 -6.04
CA ASN A 53 13.83 -2.43 -5.27
C ASN A 53 13.33 -1.02 -5.63
N ALA A 54 13.98 -0.29 -6.53
CA ALA A 54 13.64 1.12 -6.76
C ALA A 54 12.14 1.35 -7.10
N THR A 55 11.50 0.49 -7.90
CA THR A 55 10.04 0.58 -8.14
C THR A 55 9.22 0.50 -6.86
N ARG A 56 9.63 -0.37 -5.93
CA ARG A 56 8.92 -0.59 -4.67
C ARG A 56 9.17 0.57 -3.73
N GLU A 57 10.41 1.04 -3.64
CA GLU A 57 10.78 2.20 -2.83
C GLU A 57 10.01 3.44 -3.27
N THR A 58 9.94 3.72 -4.58
CA THR A 58 9.11 4.82 -5.11
C THR A 58 7.66 4.69 -4.65
N ILE A 59 7.06 3.51 -4.77
CA ILE A 59 5.67 3.30 -4.33
C ILE A 59 5.53 3.43 -2.81
N GLU A 60 6.48 2.91 -2.03
CA GLU A 60 6.46 3.01 -0.57
C GLU A 60 6.59 4.48 -0.10
N GLU A 61 7.52 5.24 -0.68
CA GLU A 61 7.70 6.67 -0.39
C GLU A 61 6.44 7.47 -0.73
N GLU A 62 5.88 7.25 -1.92
CA GLU A 62 4.69 7.93 -2.42
C GLU A 62 3.46 7.65 -1.56
N LEU A 63 3.28 6.40 -1.13
CA LEU A 63 2.12 5.99 -0.32
C LEU A 63 2.25 6.38 1.14
N TYR A 64 3.44 6.27 1.74
CA TYR A 64 3.60 6.28 3.19
C TYR A 64 4.37 7.48 3.73
N CYS A 65 5.25 8.09 2.94
CA CYS A 65 6.02 9.26 3.37
C CYS A 65 5.33 10.56 2.96
N ASN A 66 4.41 10.53 1.99
CA ASN A 66 3.70 11.70 1.46
C ASN A 66 4.66 12.79 0.93
N ASP A 67 5.92 12.42 0.70
CA ASP A 67 6.98 13.28 0.18
C ASP A 67 6.78 13.42 -1.33
N GLY A 68 5.88 14.33 -1.69
CA GLY A 68 5.66 14.73 -3.08
C GLY A 68 4.82 13.76 -3.88
N ILE A 69 3.59 13.46 -3.40
CA ILE A 69 2.66 12.59 -4.14
C ILE A 69 2.61 12.98 -5.62
N THR A 70 3.13 12.13 -6.50
CA THR A 70 3.07 12.39 -7.92
C THR A 70 1.63 12.24 -8.41
N GLN A 71 1.23 13.16 -9.28
CA GLN A 71 -0.11 13.18 -9.89
C GLN A 71 -0.49 11.83 -10.50
N THR A 72 0.50 11.04 -10.93
CA THR A 72 0.35 9.69 -11.48
C THR A 72 -0.35 8.75 -10.50
N PHE A 73 0.16 8.59 -9.27
CA PHE A 73 -0.41 7.64 -8.31
C PHE A 73 -1.81 8.05 -7.84
N ARG A 74 -2.05 9.34 -7.61
CA ARG A 74 -3.41 9.87 -7.32
C ARG A 74 -4.40 9.56 -8.43
N ASN A 75 -3.98 9.74 -9.68
CA ASN A 75 -4.82 9.46 -10.83
C ASN A 75 -5.07 7.96 -11.00
N ILE A 76 -4.13 7.09 -10.66
CA ILE A 76 -4.36 5.64 -10.61
C ILE A 76 -5.40 5.30 -9.54
N THR A 77 -5.28 5.85 -8.32
CA THR A 77 -6.27 5.65 -7.24
C THR A 77 -7.66 6.07 -7.71
N PHE A 78 -7.78 7.28 -8.26
CA PHE A 78 -9.06 7.77 -8.79
C PHE A 78 -9.60 6.87 -9.90
N LEU A 79 -8.73 6.50 -10.84
CA LEU A 79 -9.10 5.68 -11.99
C LEU A 79 -9.69 4.34 -11.56
N LEU A 80 -9.20 3.74 -10.48
CA LEU A 80 -9.64 2.43 -10.01
C LEU A 80 -10.80 2.53 -8.99
N LYS A 81 -10.74 3.46 -8.04
CA LYS A 81 -11.70 3.56 -6.92
C LYS A 81 -12.70 4.70 -6.97
N ASN A 82 -12.56 5.65 -7.89
CA ASN A 82 -13.31 6.90 -7.86
C ASN A 82 -13.07 7.75 -6.60
N GLU A 83 -11.89 7.62 -5.99
CA GLU A 83 -11.50 8.34 -4.77
C GLU A 83 -10.19 9.09 -5.02
N GLU A 84 -10.06 10.28 -4.43
CA GLU A 84 -8.83 11.06 -4.50
C GLU A 84 -7.84 10.66 -3.39
N GLY A 85 -6.54 10.76 -3.69
CA GLY A 85 -5.47 10.62 -2.71
C GLY A 85 -4.73 9.29 -2.76
N ASN A 86 -4.00 9.02 -1.68
CA ASN A 86 -3.29 7.76 -1.49
C ASN A 86 -4.23 6.73 -0.91
N ASP A 87 -4.12 5.51 -1.40
CA ASP A 87 -4.90 4.41 -0.88
C ASP A 87 -4.06 3.13 -0.70
N PRO A 88 -3.41 2.96 0.45
CA PRO A 88 -2.67 1.74 0.74
C PRO A 88 -3.48 0.45 0.61
N ILE A 89 -4.82 0.48 0.80
CA ILE A 89 -5.65 -0.74 0.64
C ILE A 89 -5.67 -1.16 -0.84
N LEU A 90 -5.89 -0.21 -1.75
CA LEU A 90 -5.78 -0.47 -3.18
C LEU A 90 -4.41 -1.06 -3.52
N TRP A 91 -3.34 -0.42 -3.06
CA TRP A 91 -1.96 -0.83 -3.37
C TRP A 91 -1.57 -2.18 -2.76
N ASP A 92 -2.18 -2.57 -1.63
CA ASP A 92 -2.05 -3.91 -1.07
C ASP A 92 -2.76 -4.99 -1.91
N ASN A 93 -3.71 -4.62 -2.76
CA ASN A 93 -4.52 -5.56 -3.54
C ASN A 93 -4.16 -5.64 -5.03
N ILE A 94 -3.25 -4.79 -5.52
CA ILE A 94 -2.80 -4.76 -6.91
C ILE A 94 -1.30 -5.01 -7.03
N ALA A 95 -0.85 -5.25 -8.26
CA ALA A 95 0.57 -5.27 -8.60
C ALA A 95 0.90 -4.09 -9.53
N TYR A 96 2.14 -3.63 -9.49
CA TYR A 96 2.65 -2.56 -10.35
C TYR A 96 4.04 -2.89 -10.90
N TYR A 97 4.23 -2.66 -12.19
CA TYR A 97 5.47 -2.94 -12.92
C TYR A 97 5.82 -1.77 -13.85
N ASN A 98 7.07 -1.34 -13.87
CA ASN A 98 7.55 -0.42 -14.89
C ASN A 98 8.07 -1.20 -16.10
N PHE A 99 7.57 -0.87 -17.28
CA PHE A 99 7.76 -1.66 -18.50
C PHE A 99 9.16 -1.55 -19.08
N VAL A 100 9.65 -0.32 -19.24
CA VAL A 100 11.02 -0.03 -19.68
C VAL A 100 11.97 -0.36 -18.55
N GLN A 101 13.10 -1.02 -18.84
CA GLN A 101 14.11 -1.44 -17.85
C GLN A 101 15.37 -0.56 -17.81
N ARG A 102 15.41 0.50 -18.61
CA ARG A 102 16.47 1.52 -18.60
C ARG A 102 15.98 2.75 -17.84
N ALA A 103 16.80 3.28 -16.95
CA ALA A 103 16.49 4.53 -16.25
C ALA A 103 16.59 5.72 -17.22
N MET A 104 15.64 6.65 -17.13
CA MET A 104 15.69 7.92 -17.85
C MET A 104 16.50 8.93 -17.04
N CYS A 105 17.56 9.50 -17.64
CA CYS A 105 18.48 10.38 -16.91
C CYS A 105 17.82 11.70 -16.46
N ASP A 106 16.83 12.19 -17.20
CA ASP A 106 16.10 13.40 -16.87
C ASP A 106 14.64 13.36 -17.37
N PRO A 107 13.73 14.22 -16.86
CA PRO A 107 12.30 14.23 -17.22
C PRO A 107 11.97 14.47 -18.70
N LYS A 108 12.93 14.88 -19.53
CA LYS A 108 12.79 15.05 -20.98
C LYS A 108 13.34 13.86 -21.76
N ASP A 109 14.18 13.02 -21.16
CA ASP A 109 14.62 11.76 -21.76
C ASP A 109 13.40 10.86 -22.00
N ARG A 110 13.41 10.09 -23.07
CA ARG A 110 12.28 9.26 -23.48
C ARG A 110 12.77 7.86 -23.82
N PRO A 111 11.97 6.83 -23.51
CA PRO A 111 12.25 5.49 -23.98
C PRO A 111 12.36 5.46 -25.51
N ASN A 112 13.37 4.74 -26.00
CA ASN A 112 13.59 4.48 -27.41
C ASN A 112 12.93 3.15 -27.81
N GLU A 113 13.09 2.74 -29.08
CA GLU A 113 12.51 1.49 -29.58
C GLU A 113 13.08 0.24 -28.89
N GLU A 114 14.38 0.21 -28.61
CA GLU A 114 15.04 -0.90 -27.92
C GLU A 114 14.49 -1.08 -26.50
N ASP A 115 14.22 0.01 -25.79
CA ASP A 115 13.60 -0.01 -24.47
C ASP A 115 12.23 -0.70 -24.47
N PHE A 116 11.41 -0.46 -25.50
CA PHE A 116 10.11 -1.10 -25.64
C PHE A 116 10.21 -2.56 -26.09
N ASN A 117 11.14 -2.88 -26.99
CA ASN A 117 11.37 -4.26 -27.41
C ASN A 117 11.84 -5.11 -26.22
N ASN A 118 12.81 -4.62 -25.43
CA ASN A 118 13.27 -5.27 -24.20
C ASN A 118 12.12 -5.43 -23.19
N GLY A 119 11.30 -4.40 -23.02
CA GLY A 119 10.12 -4.47 -22.17
C GLY A 119 9.14 -5.57 -22.59
N TRP A 120 8.91 -5.73 -23.90
CA TRP A 120 8.04 -6.77 -24.45
C TRP A 120 8.64 -8.18 -24.34
N GLU A 121 9.96 -8.34 -24.39
CA GLU A 121 10.62 -9.63 -24.15
C GLU A 121 10.51 -10.08 -22.67
N ILE A 122 10.52 -9.13 -21.74
CA ILE A 122 10.44 -9.39 -20.30
C ILE A 122 9.00 -9.59 -19.85
N PHE A 123 8.04 -8.88 -20.44
CA PHE A 123 6.65 -8.87 -20.01
C PHE A 123 5.99 -10.25 -19.89
N PRO A 124 6.14 -11.20 -20.85
CA PRO A 124 5.63 -12.57 -20.70
C PRO A 124 6.14 -13.28 -19.44
N LYS A 125 7.40 -13.05 -19.04
CA LYS A 125 8.00 -13.63 -17.84
C LYS A 125 7.41 -13.03 -16.57
N ILE A 126 7.03 -11.75 -16.60
CA ILE A 126 6.36 -11.07 -15.47
C ILE A 126 4.95 -11.63 -15.26
N ILE A 127 4.17 -11.76 -16.33
CA ILE A 127 2.79 -12.29 -16.22
C ILE A 127 2.77 -13.80 -15.88
N GLU A 128 3.84 -14.55 -16.19
CA GLU A 128 4.05 -15.92 -15.69
C GLU A 128 4.05 -16.00 -14.18
N VAL A 129 4.81 -15.08 -13.56
CA VAL A 129 4.99 -15.04 -12.11
C VAL A 129 3.76 -14.46 -11.43
N LEU A 130 3.25 -13.33 -11.92
CA LEU A 130 2.15 -12.60 -11.29
C LEU A 130 0.77 -13.20 -11.58
N LYS A 131 0.61 -13.84 -12.73
CA LYS A 131 -0.65 -14.41 -13.23
C LYS A 131 -1.84 -13.44 -13.14
N PRO A 132 -1.72 -12.20 -13.68
CA PRO A 132 -2.81 -11.24 -13.65
C PRO A 132 -4.02 -11.73 -14.45
N ASP A 133 -5.20 -11.22 -14.09
CA ASP A 133 -6.44 -11.42 -14.86
C ASP A 133 -6.62 -10.31 -15.90
N ILE A 134 -6.11 -9.10 -15.60
CA ILE A 134 -6.05 -7.97 -16.53
C ILE A 134 -4.75 -7.16 -16.33
N CYS A 135 -4.29 -6.53 -17.41
CA CYS A 135 -3.21 -5.56 -17.37
C CYS A 135 -3.68 -4.19 -17.85
N ILE A 136 -3.30 -3.13 -17.13
CA ILE A 136 -3.61 -1.74 -17.49
C ILE A 136 -2.29 -0.98 -17.68
N PHE A 137 -1.96 -0.68 -18.92
CA PHE A 137 -0.82 0.16 -19.29
C PHE A 137 -1.22 1.64 -19.16
N ILE A 138 -0.56 2.34 -18.23
CA ILE A 138 -0.72 3.78 -18.03
C ILE A 138 0.18 4.55 -19.01
N GLY A 139 -0.14 4.41 -20.29
CA GLY A 139 0.63 4.94 -21.41
C GLY A 139 0.36 4.10 -22.66
N VAL A 140 0.26 4.75 -23.82
CA VAL A 140 -0.08 4.06 -25.08
C VAL A 140 1.15 3.80 -25.97
N THR A 141 2.34 4.23 -25.58
CA THR A 141 3.54 4.14 -26.42
C THR A 141 3.95 2.69 -26.66
N ALA A 142 3.96 1.87 -25.59
CA ALA A 142 4.30 0.44 -25.66
C ALA A 142 3.43 -0.34 -26.65
N SER A 143 2.17 0.08 -26.84
CA SER A 143 1.26 -0.58 -27.77
C SER A 143 1.71 -0.49 -29.24
N LYS A 144 2.60 0.44 -29.60
CA LYS A 144 3.13 0.54 -30.97
C LYS A 144 3.95 -0.69 -31.38
N PHE A 145 4.56 -1.35 -30.41
CA PHE A 145 5.43 -2.50 -30.58
C PHE A 145 4.74 -3.83 -30.28
N TYR A 146 3.47 -3.79 -29.86
CA TYR A 146 2.73 -4.96 -29.38
C TYR A 146 2.64 -6.08 -30.42
N GLU A 147 2.12 -5.81 -31.62
CA GLU A 147 1.85 -6.86 -32.61
C GLU A 147 3.13 -7.48 -33.18
N SER A 148 4.14 -6.63 -33.44
CA SER A 148 5.45 -7.09 -33.90
C SER A 148 6.14 -7.94 -32.84
N SER A 149 6.06 -7.55 -31.57
CA SER A 149 6.66 -8.30 -30.46
C SER A 149 5.96 -9.65 -30.23
N MET A 150 4.62 -9.67 -30.22
CA MET A 150 3.88 -10.93 -30.07
C MET A 150 4.15 -11.89 -31.24
N SER A 151 4.20 -11.37 -32.46
CA SER A 151 4.57 -12.14 -33.65
C SER A 151 5.98 -12.72 -33.56
N ALA A 152 6.96 -11.91 -33.16
CA ALA A 152 8.36 -12.34 -33.03
C ALA A 152 8.53 -13.46 -31.98
N MET A 153 7.80 -13.37 -30.86
CA MET A 153 7.81 -14.39 -29.81
C MET A 153 6.88 -15.58 -30.06
N SER A 154 6.15 -15.59 -31.19
CA SER A 154 5.13 -16.59 -31.50
C SER A 154 4.06 -16.75 -30.39
N ILE A 155 3.75 -15.67 -29.68
CA ILE A 155 2.68 -15.63 -28.67
C ILE A 155 1.36 -15.37 -29.40
N PRO A 156 0.34 -16.24 -29.30
CA PRO A 156 -0.95 -15.97 -29.93
C PRO A 156 -1.60 -14.72 -29.34
N TYR A 157 -2.10 -13.84 -30.20
CA TYR A 157 -2.63 -12.54 -29.79
C TYR A 157 -3.82 -12.10 -30.66
N ALA A 158 -4.67 -11.24 -30.09
CA ALA A 158 -5.67 -10.48 -30.83
C ALA A 158 -5.09 -9.12 -31.25
N PRO A 159 -5.32 -8.65 -32.50
CA PRO A 159 -4.91 -7.32 -32.95
C PRO A 159 -5.45 -6.21 -32.06
N LEU A 160 -4.78 -5.05 -32.04
CA LEU A 160 -5.24 -3.93 -31.23
C LEU A 160 -6.56 -3.36 -31.75
N GLN A 161 -7.56 -3.33 -30.89
CA GLN A 161 -8.78 -2.55 -31.09
C GLN A 161 -8.53 -1.11 -30.66
N LEU A 162 -8.74 -0.15 -31.57
CA LEU A 162 -8.66 1.28 -31.29
C LEU A 162 -10.07 1.85 -31.05
N PHE A 163 -10.17 2.76 -30.09
CA PHE A 163 -11.41 3.44 -29.73
C PHE A 163 -11.34 4.94 -30.05
N ASP A 164 -12.50 5.60 -30.02
CA ASP A 164 -12.60 7.04 -30.21
C ASP A 164 -11.71 7.80 -29.20
N PRO A 165 -11.03 8.87 -29.63
CA PRO A 165 -10.13 9.61 -28.75
C PRO A 165 -10.80 10.14 -27.49
N ILE A 166 -10.21 9.87 -26.33
CA ILE A 166 -10.54 10.53 -25.08
C ILE A 166 -9.56 11.70 -24.92
N SER A 167 -10.07 12.91 -25.15
CA SER A 167 -9.27 14.12 -25.32
C SER A 167 -8.35 14.00 -26.54
N ASN A 168 -7.06 13.69 -26.36
CA ASN A 168 -6.07 13.63 -27.45
C ASN A 168 -5.40 12.26 -27.60
N VAL A 169 -5.91 11.23 -26.91
CA VAL A 169 -5.34 9.88 -26.92
C VAL A 169 -6.46 8.88 -27.11
N SER A 170 -6.32 7.99 -28.10
CA SER A 170 -7.23 6.87 -28.32
C SER A 170 -6.91 5.73 -27.36
N PRO A 171 -7.90 5.24 -26.58
CA PRO A 171 -7.77 3.97 -25.87
C PRO A 171 -7.51 2.82 -26.83
N ARG A 172 -6.81 1.80 -26.35
CA ARG A 172 -6.52 0.60 -27.13
C ARG A 172 -6.69 -0.64 -26.26
N ILE A 173 -7.22 -1.70 -26.85
CA ILE A 173 -7.35 -3.00 -26.18
C ILE A 173 -6.71 -4.06 -27.05
N GLY A 174 -5.84 -4.86 -26.44
CA GLY A 174 -5.28 -6.08 -27.04
C GLY A 174 -5.53 -7.26 -26.12
N SER A 175 -5.22 -8.47 -26.60
CA SER A 175 -5.19 -9.64 -25.73
C SER A 175 -4.18 -10.68 -26.20
N ILE A 176 -3.54 -11.36 -25.24
CA ILE A 176 -2.52 -12.37 -25.51
C ILE A 176 -2.90 -13.67 -24.82
N GLN A 177 -2.52 -14.80 -25.41
CA GLN A 177 -2.70 -16.12 -24.82
C GLN A 177 -1.50 -16.48 -23.95
N TYR A 178 -1.77 -16.80 -22.69
CA TYR A 178 -0.76 -17.17 -21.71
C TYR A 178 -1.33 -18.19 -20.70
N ASP A 179 -0.66 -19.32 -20.46
CA ASP A 179 -1.11 -20.38 -19.52
C ASP A 179 -2.59 -20.78 -19.71
N SER A 180 -3.01 -20.96 -20.98
CA SER A 180 -4.40 -21.20 -21.40
C SER A 180 -5.43 -20.10 -21.05
N LYS A 181 -4.97 -18.95 -20.54
CA LYS A 181 -5.78 -17.76 -20.30
C LYS A 181 -5.63 -16.78 -21.46
N ASN A 182 -6.74 -16.11 -21.78
CA ASN A 182 -6.73 -14.93 -22.63
C ASN A 182 -6.58 -13.68 -21.75
N LEU A 183 -5.37 -13.11 -21.67
CA LEU A 183 -5.08 -11.93 -20.87
C LEU A 183 -5.38 -10.67 -21.66
N LYS A 184 -6.33 -9.86 -21.18
CA LYS A 184 -6.65 -8.55 -21.78
C LYS A 184 -5.67 -7.47 -21.32
N LEU A 185 -5.23 -6.65 -22.29
CA LEU A 185 -4.32 -5.53 -22.10
C LEU A 185 -5.06 -4.24 -22.46
N TYR A 186 -5.17 -3.32 -21.50
CA TYR A 186 -5.81 -2.02 -21.66
C TYR A 186 -4.75 -0.93 -21.72
N PHE A 187 -4.63 -0.23 -22.85
CA PHE A 187 -3.73 0.90 -23.00
C PHE A 187 -4.51 2.21 -22.87
N ILE A 188 -4.21 2.97 -21.82
CA ILE A 188 -4.83 4.25 -21.55
C ILE A 188 -3.82 5.40 -21.63
N LYS A 189 -4.29 6.64 -21.61
CA LYS A 189 -3.41 7.80 -21.48
C LYS A 189 -2.60 7.70 -20.19
N HIS A 190 -1.34 8.15 -20.25
CA HIS A 190 -0.49 8.24 -19.06
C HIS A 190 -1.18 9.03 -17.96
N CYS A 191 -1.19 8.49 -16.73
CA CYS A 191 -1.89 9.05 -15.57
C CYS A 191 -1.23 10.33 -15.01
N GLY A 192 -0.28 10.94 -15.71
CA GLY A 192 0.41 12.16 -15.29
C GLY A 192 -0.34 13.43 -15.70
N MET A 193 0.42 14.44 -16.15
CA MET A 193 -0.12 15.75 -16.53
C MET A 193 -1.17 15.67 -17.64
N GLY A 194 -2.30 16.38 -17.46
CA GLY A 194 -3.38 16.48 -18.46
C GLY A 194 -4.24 15.23 -18.61
N PHE A 195 -4.23 14.34 -17.61
CA PHE A 195 -5.10 13.16 -17.56
C PHE A 195 -6.54 13.55 -17.16
N SER A 196 -7.52 13.14 -17.97
CA SER A 196 -8.94 13.42 -17.71
C SER A 196 -9.57 12.27 -16.92
N GLN A 197 -9.34 12.28 -15.61
CA GLN A 197 -9.77 11.26 -14.63
C GLN A 197 -11.15 10.63 -14.92
N SER A 198 -12.23 11.42 -14.91
CA SER A 198 -13.60 10.89 -15.08
C SER A 198 -13.81 10.20 -16.43
N LYS A 199 -13.32 10.80 -17.53
CA LYS A 199 -13.52 10.22 -18.88
C LYS A 199 -12.78 8.89 -19.06
N TRP A 200 -11.57 8.80 -18.53
CA TRP A 200 -10.79 7.55 -18.59
C TRP A 200 -11.34 6.49 -17.64
N ARG A 201 -11.91 6.90 -16.50
CA ARG A 201 -12.68 6.01 -15.64
C ARG A 201 -13.92 5.47 -16.34
N ASP A 202 -14.70 6.32 -17.01
CA ASP A 202 -15.90 5.87 -17.76
C ASP A 202 -15.55 4.80 -18.80
N PHE A 203 -14.43 4.98 -19.50
CA PHE A 203 -13.92 3.95 -20.42
C PHE A 203 -13.64 2.64 -19.70
N LEU A 204 -12.86 2.64 -18.60
CA LEU A 204 -12.59 1.41 -17.85
C LEU A 204 -13.86 0.83 -17.20
N GLN A 205 -14.81 1.66 -16.78
CA GLN A 205 -16.07 1.20 -16.20
C GLN A 205 -16.91 0.41 -17.21
N ASN A 206 -16.85 0.77 -18.49
CA ASN A 206 -17.50 0.00 -19.54
C ASN A 206 -16.78 -1.33 -19.82
N GLU A 207 -15.45 -1.34 -19.71
CA GLU A 207 -14.63 -2.48 -20.13
C GLU A 207 -14.33 -3.52 -19.03
N ILE A 208 -14.21 -3.07 -17.78
CA ILE A 208 -13.86 -3.86 -16.60
C ILE A 208 -14.75 -3.52 -15.37
N PRO A 209 -16.09 -3.47 -15.52
CA PRO A 209 -16.98 -3.00 -14.45
C PRO A 209 -16.86 -3.83 -13.16
N SER A 210 -16.69 -5.14 -13.28
CA SER A 210 -16.62 -6.05 -12.12
C SER A 210 -15.34 -5.87 -11.31
N GLN A 211 -14.22 -5.60 -11.99
CA GLN A 211 -12.93 -5.32 -11.35
C GLN A 211 -12.97 -3.98 -10.63
N LEU A 212 -13.51 -2.93 -11.26
CA LEU A 212 -13.66 -1.62 -10.61
C LEU A 212 -14.62 -1.69 -9.42
N TYR A 213 -15.76 -2.37 -9.58
CA TYR A 213 -16.69 -2.56 -8.47
C TYR A 213 -16.04 -3.28 -7.28
N TRP A 214 -15.29 -4.35 -7.54
CA TRP A 214 -14.53 -5.07 -6.50
C TRP A 214 -13.51 -4.15 -5.82
N VAL A 215 -12.73 -3.39 -6.59
CA VAL A 215 -11.78 -2.43 -6.04
C VAL A 215 -12.45 -1.36 -5.17
N GLU A 216 -13.61 -0.83 -5.58
CA GLU A 216 -14.43 0.08 -4.77
C GLU A 216 -14.98 -0.58 -3.49
N GLN A 217 -15.10 -1.92 -3.44
CA GLN A 217 -15.53 -2.61 -2.23
C GLN A 217 -14.38 -2.88 -1.24
N LEU A 218 -13.12 -2.77 -1.64
CA LEU A 218 -11.97 -3.10 -0.78
C LEU A 218 -11.96 -2.26 0.52
N ASP A 219 -12.50 -1.05 0.43
CA ASP A 219 -12.57 -0.09 1.53
C ASP A 219 -13.91 -0.06 2.24
N LYS A 220 -14.89 -0.84 1.77
CA LYS A 220 -16.20 -0.83 2.40
C LYS A 220 -16.12 -1.52 3.73
N ASP A 221 -16.29 -0.70 4.74
CA ASP A 221 -16.45 -1.13 6.10
C ASP A 221 -17.70 -1.99 6.21
N THR A 222 -17.50 -3.29 6.41
CA THR A 222 -18.62 -4.24 6.53
C THR A 222 -19.19 -4.23 7.93
N LEU A 223 -18.47 -3.67 8.90
CA LEU A 223 -18.91 -3.55 10.29
C LEU A 223 -19.64 -2.21 10.51
N SER A 224 -20.88 -2.32 11.01
CA SER A 224 -21.58 -1.17 11.56
C SER A 224 -20.85 -0.59 12.78
N TYR A 225 -21.09 0.70 13.08
CA TYR A 225 -20.55 1.32 14.30
C TYR A 225 -20.86 0.53 15.57
N GLN A 226 -22.07 -0.03 15.66
CA GLN A 226 -22.45 -0.87 16.79
C GLN A 226 -21.58 -2.11 16.89
N GLN A 227 -21.35 -2.82 15.79
CA GLN A 227 -20.49 -4.01 15.79
C GLN A 227 -19.05 -3.66 16.16
N LYS A 228 -18.52 -2.53 15.70
CA LYS A 228 -17.18 -2.08 16.07
C LYS A 228 -17.06 -1.73 17.54
N GLN A 229 -18.06 -1.03 18.07
CA GLN A 229 -18.16 -0.69 19.47
C GLN A 229 -18.17 -1.97 20.32
N GLU A 230 -18.98 -2.96 19.93
CA GLU A 230 -19.04 -4.26 20.60
C GLU A 230 -17.68 -4.99 20.58
N ILE A 231 -16.91 -4.92 19.48
CA ILE A 231 -15.57 -5.53 19.39
C ILE A 231 -14.58 -4.81 20.30
N LEU A 232 -14.60 -3.48 20.33
CA LEU A 232 -13.73 -2.71 21.22
C LEU A 232 -14.01 -3.04 22.69
N GLU A 233 -15.28 -3.00 23.10
CA GLU A 233 -15.69 -3.19 24.49
C GLU A 233 -15.50 -4.64 24.95
N ASN A 234 -15.93 -5.61 24.14
CA ASN A 234 -16.02 -7.01 24.56
C ASN A 234 -14.78 -7.83 24.21
N GLU A 235 -13.96 -7.37 23.26
CA GLU A 235 -12.77 -8.10 22.83
C GLU A 235 -11.49 -7.32 23.14
N PHE A 236 -11.38 -6.07 22.66
CA PHE A 236 -10.11 -5.34 22.76
C PHE A 236 -9.82 -4.84 24.18
N VAL A 237 -10.78 -4.22 24.86
CA VAL A 237 -10.60 -3.72 26.24
C VAL A 237 -10.17 -4.84 27.21
N PRO A 238 -10.77 -6.05 27.19
CA PRO A 238 -10.26 -7.19 27.94
C PRO A 238 -8.81 -7.55 27.60
N GLN A 239 -8.46 -7.58 26.30
CA GLN A 239 -7.09 -7.84 25.86
C GLN A 239 -6.10 -6.79 26.37
N LEU A 240 -6.49 -5.51 26.39
CA LEU A 240 -5.66 -4.40 26.91
C LEU A 240 -5.50 -4.47 28.43
N LYS A 241 -6.56 -4.82 29.16
CA LYS A 241 -6.49 -5.05 30.62
C LYS A 241 -5.57 -6.23 30.96
N GLU A 242 -5.65 -7.31 30.21
CA GLU A 242 -4.73 -8.45 30.35
C GLU A 242 -3.28 -8.02 30.04
N LEU A 243 -3.08 -7.28 28.95
CA LEU A 243 -1.76 -6.75 28.57
C LEU A 243 -1.18 -5.83 29.66
N ALA A 244 -2.00 -5.00 30.29
CA ALA A 244 -1.59 -4.15 31.40
C ALA A 244 -1.12 -5.01 32.58
N GLN A 245 -1.88 -6.03 32.95
CA GLN A 245 -1.52 -6.97 34.03
C GLN A 245 -0.20 -7.71 33.74
N GLU A 246 -0.03 -8.21 32.51
CA GLU A 246 1.21 -8.88 32.05
C GLU A 246 2.47 -8.02 32.25
N ASN A 247 2.32 -6.70 32.19
CA ASN A 247 3.43 -5.73 32.25
C ASN A 247 3.48 -4.93 33.57
N GLY A 248 2.63 -5.25 34.56
CA GLY A 248 2.55 -4.51 35.82
C GLY A 248 2.07 -3.06 35.65
N LEU A 249 1.27 -2.80 34.63
CA LEU A 249 0.66 -1.50 34.32
C LEU A 249 -0.82 -1.47 34.73
N ILE A 250 -1.38 -0.27 34.79
CA ILE A 250 -2.81 -0.03 35.02
C ILE A 250 -3.41 0.52 33.73
N TYR A 251 -4.42 -0.15 33.19
CA TYR A 251 -5.20 0.36 32.07
C TYR A 251 -6.23 1.38 32.57
N GLU A 252 -6.23 2.60 32.02
CA GLU A 252 -6.99 3.73 32.60
C GLU A 252 -8.31 4.06 31.91
N ASN A 253 -8.51 3.68 30.65
CA ASN A 253 -9.72 4.07 29.93
C ASN A 253 -10.96 3.36 30.48
N THR A 254 -11.99 4.15 30.80
CA THR A 254 -13.29 3.66 31.26
C THR A 254 -14.33 3.61 30.16
N ASP A 255 -14.30 4.58 29.25
CA ASP A 255 -15.27 4.74 28.17
C ASP A 255 -14.50 4.97 26.87
N ILE A 256 -14.68 4.08 25.90
CA ILE A 256 -14.05 4.16 24.59
C ILE A 256 -15.18 4.20 23.59
N ASN A 257 -15.21 5.20 22.72
CA ASN A 257 -16.20 5.29 21.67
C ASN A 257 -15.52 5.27 20.30
N VAL A 258 -15.98 4.39 19.42
CA VAL A 258 -15.40 4.20 18.09
C VAL A 258 -15.51 5.44 17.18
N ILE A 259 -16.38 6.39 17.52
CA ILE A 259 -16.53 7.64 16.77
C ILE A 259 -15.66 8.78 17.31
N ASP A 260 -15.02 8.60 18.47
CA ASP A 260 -14.12 9.62 19.00
C ASP A 260 -12.91 9.74 18.08
N ASP A 261 -12.42 10.96 17.92
CA ASP A 261 -11.19 11.25 17.19
C ASP A 261 -10.39 12.31 17.97
N PRO A 262 -9.27 11.93 18.60
CA PRO A 262 -8.64 10.61 18.54
C PRO A 262 -9.27 9.56 19.47
N ILE A 263 -9.11 8.27 19.14
CA ILE A 263 -9.33 7.16 20.07
C ILE A 263 -8.03 6.82 20.78
N SER A 264 -7.97 7.02 22.09
CA SER A 264 -6.75 6.80 22.89
C SER A 264 -6.89 5.61 23.84
N PHE A 265 -5.81 4.85 24.01
CA PHE A 265 -5.67 3.74 24.93
C PHE A 265 -4.45 3.99 25.83
N THR A 266 -4.69 4.09 27.14
CA THR A 266 -3.77 4.67 28.11
C THR A 266 -3.42 3.67 29.20
N PHE A 267 -2.13 3.58 29.48
CA PHE A 267 -1.56 2.72 30.51
C PHE A 267 -0.70 3.53 31.46
N GLN A 268 -1.00 3.45 32.76
CA GLN A 268 -0.20 4.03 33.82
C GLN A 268 0.81 3.00 34.33
N ASN A 269 2.07 3.42 34.41
CA ASN A 269 3.09 2.67 35.15
C ASN A 269 3.07 3.16 36.61
N PRO A 270 2.82 2.29 37.61
CA PRO A 270 2.79 2.69 39.02
C PRO A 270 4.12 3.27 39.56
N LYS A 271 5.22 3.03 38.83
CA LYS A 271 6.54 3.58 39.17
C LYS A 271 6.76 4.97 38.61
N TRP A 272 5.93 5.41 37.67
CA TRP A 272 6.03 6.74 37.07
C TRP A 272 5.13 7.73 37.79
N ARG A 273 5.50 9.01 37.80
CA ARG A 273 4.75 10.07 38.49
C ARG A 273 3.47 10.41 37.75
N ASP A 274 3.60 11.11 36.64
CA ASP A 274 2.52 11.69 35.85
C ASP A 274 2.57 11.29 34.37
N HIS A 275 3.60 10.53 33.99
CA HIS A 275 3.76 10.01 32.63
C HIS A 275 2.92 8.76 32.41
N LYS A 276 2.40 8.64 31.18
CA LYS A 276 1.53 7.55 30.74
C LYS A 276 2.01 7.01 29.42
N ILE A 277 1.84 5.71 29.21
CA ILE A 277 1.98 5.10 27.88
C ILE A 277 0.65 5.29 27.16
N VAL A 278 0.68 5.87 25.96
CA VAL A 278 -0.53 6.14 25.18
C VAL A 278 -0.38 5.54 23.79
N PHE A 279 -1.43 4.87 23.33
CA PHE A 279 -1.65 4.50 21.94
C PHE A 279 -2.84 5.28 21.44
N GLU A 280 -2.73 5.93 20.30
CA GLU A 280 -3.74 6.85 19.80
C GLU A 280 -3.97 6.70 18.31
N PHE A 281 -5.24 6.60 17.91
CA PHE A 281 -5.65 6.57 16.52
C PHE A 281 -6.33 7.89 16.16
N TRP A 282 -5.73 8.64 15.24
CA TRP A 282 -6.12 10.00 14.82
C TRP A 282 -7.19 10.05 13.73
N HIS A 283 -7.78 8.90 13.44
CA HIS A 283 -8.77 8.75 12.40
C HIS A 283 -9.74 7.63 12.79
N THR A 284 -11.02 7.86 12.48
CA THR A 284 -12.08 6.83 12.60
C THR A 284 -11.65 5.49 12.00
N ASN A 285 -12.17 4.40 12.57
CA ASN A 285 -11.79 3.02 12.22
C ASN A 285 -10.29 2.75 12.44
N LEU A 286 -9.77 3.13 13.61
CA LEU A 286 -8.44 2.75 14.10
C LEU A 286 -7.33 2.97 13.06
N ARG A 287 -7.34 4.15 12.41
CA ARG A 287 -6.34 4.58 11.43
C ARG A 287 -5.37 5.58 12.05
N GLY A 288 -4.17 5.69 11.48
CA GLY A 288 -3.18 6.67 11.92
C GLY A 288 -2.68 6.43 13.34
N LEU A 289 -2.32 5.17 13.66
CA LEU A 289 -1.82 4.80 14.97
C LEU A 289 -0.51 5.53 15.28
N ILE A 290 -0.49 6.21 16.40
CA ILE A 290 0.72 6.69 17.06
C ILE A 290 0.80 6.11 18.47
N TYR A 291 2.00 5.96 18.98
CA TYR A 291 2.21 5.43 20.33
C TYR A 291 3.43 6.05 20.98
N GLY A 292 3.43 6.18 22.29
CA GLY A 292 4.51 6.84 22.99
C GLY A 292 4.23 7.07 24.46
N ILE A 293 4.92 8.08 25.00
CA ILE A 293 4.77 8.55 26.37
C ILE A 293 4.15 9.95 26.34
N TYR A 294 3.15 10.15 27.18
CA TYR A 294 2.45 11.42 27.37
C TYR A 294 2.53 11.89 28.81
N THR A 295 2.64 13.20 29.00
CA THR A 295 2.33 13.92 30.25
C THR A 295 1.57 15.20 29.90
N GLU A 296 0.66 15.62 30.79
CA GLU A 296 -0.10 16.86 30.64
C GLU A 296 0.79 18.12 30.62
N ASN A 297 1.98 18.03 31.22
CA ASN A 297 2.89 19.15 31.33
C ASN A 297 4.13 18.93 30.47
N ALA A 298 4.64 20.01 29.85
CA ALA A 298 5.88 19.93 29.11
C ALA A 298 7.05 19.54 30.04
N ASP A 299 7.48 18.29 29.96
CA ASP A 299 8.52 17.75 30.83
C ASP A 299 9.86 17.60 30.11
N GLN A 300 10.94 18.05 30.74
CA GLN A 300 12.30 17.86 30.24
C GLN A 300 12.78 16.42 30.39
N ARG A 301 12.19 15.63 31.30
CA ARG A 301 12.52 14.22 31.56
C ARG A 301 12.23 13.33 30.35
N LEU A 302 11.29 13.73 29.49
CA LEU A 302 11.06 13.11 28.19
C LEU A 302 12.24 13.26 27.21
N GLN A 303 13.16 14.21 27.41
CA GLN A 303 14.29 14.38 26.49
C GLN A 303 15.22 13.17 26.49
N GLU A 304 15.49 12.55 27.63
CA GLU A 304 16.30 11.32 27.67
C GLU A 304 15.63 10.19 26.91
N PHE A 305 14.31 10.00 27.08
CA PHE A 305 13.57 9.02 26.31
C PHE A 305 13.64 9.31 24.81
N ILE A 306 13.43 10.56 24.40
CA ILE A 306 13.52 10.98 22.98
C ILE A 306 14.91 10.69 22.40
N LEU A 307 15.98 11.02 23.14
CA LEU A 307 17.35 10.76 22.70
C LEU A 307 17.65 9.27 22.58
N ASN A 308 17.15 8.46 23.52
CA ASN A 308 17.37 7.01 23.52
C ASN A 308 16.59 6.27 22.43
N SER A 309 15.50 6.87 21.93
CA SER A 309 14.54 6.18 21.08
C SER A 309 14.26 6.84 19.73
N ASN A 310 14.79 8.04 19.47
CA ASN A 310 14.47 8.86 18.29
C ASN A 310 12.96 9.17 18.15
N ALA A 311 12.26 9.39 19.27
CA ALA A 311 10.85 9.76 19.26
C ALA A 311 10.62 11.20 18.75
N THR A 312 9.47 11.45 18.14
CA THR A 312 9.00 12.81 17.81
C THR A 312 8.48 13.49 19.06
N ARG A 313 8.74 14.79 19.24
CA ARG A 313 8.22 15.58 20.38
C ARG A 313 7.15 16.58 19.93
N ASP A 314 6.04 16.63 20.66
CA ASP A 314 5.00 17.65 20.50
C ASP A 314 4.24 17.87 21.81
N SER A 315 4.16 19.09 22.35
CA SER A 315 3.18 19.48 23.40
C SER A 315 2.94 18.49 24.57
N GLY A 316 4.00 17.87 25.11
CA GLY A 316 3.92 16.87 26.21
C GLY A 316 3.96 15.40 25.78
N TRP A 317 3.98 15.16 24.47
CA TRP A 317 4.16 13.86 23.82
C TRP A 317 5.62 13.61 23.43
N ALA A 318 6.06 12.37 23.63
CA ALA A 318 7.20 11.76 22.94
C ALA A 318 6.73 10.47 22.26
N TYR A 319 6.68 10.46 20.93
CA TYR A 319 5.93 9.44 20.20
C TYR A 319 6.54 8.94 18.89
N PHE A 320 5.98 7.82 18.44
CA PHE A 320 6.27 7.15 17.19
C PHE A 320 5.02 7.09 16.35
N LYS A 321 5.20 7.27 15.05
CA LYS A 321 4.20 6.88 14.06
C LYS A 321 4.34 5.39 13.82
N ALA A 322 3.26 4.63 14.03
CA ALA A 322 3.22 3.23 13.66
C ALA A 322 2.89 3.14 12.16
N TYR A 323 3.92 2.97 11.33
CA TYR A 323 3.76 2.75 9.89
C TYR A 323 3.40 1.30 9.56
N ALA A 324 3.73 0.35 10.45
CA ALA A 324 3.00 -0.91 10.47
C ALA A 324 1.55 -0.56 10.83
N TYR A 325 0.62 -0.82 9.91
CA TYR A 325 -0.84 -0.75 10.13
C TYR A 325 -1.55 0.55 9.73
N PHE A 326 -1.28 1.08 8.53
CA PHE A 326 -1.95 2.28 8.00
C PHE A 326 -3.48 2.20 7.88
N ASN A 327 -4.05 1.01 7.63
CA ASN A 327 -5.45 0.88 7.25
C ASN A 327 -6.13 -0.30 7.96
N TRP A 328 -6.50 -0.05 9.20
CA TRP A 328 -7.12 -1.03 10.08
C TRP A 328 -8.62 -0.75 10.17
N LYS A 329 -9.32 -0.88 9.03
CA LYS A 329 -10.81 -0.89 8.96
C LYS A 329 -11.33 -2.19 9.56
N ASP A 330 -12.04 -3.04 8.80
CA ASP A 330 -12.39 -4.38 9.27
C ASP A 330 -11.16 -5.18 9.71
N TYR A 331 -10.01 -4.98 9.05
CA TYR A 331 -8.74 -5.57 9.46
C TYR A 331 -8.27 -5.15 10.87
N ALA A 332 -8.63 -3.96 11.41
CA ALA A 332 -8.40 -3.68 12.83
C ALA A 332 -9.13 -4.69 13.67
N PHE A 333 -10.42 -4.79 13.38
CA PHE A 333 -11.35 -5.50 14.20
C PHE A 333 -11.10 -7.01 14.08
N GLU A 334 -10.65 -7.50 12.92
CA GLU A 334 -10.11 -8.83 12.73
C GLU A 334 -8.80 -9.04 13.49
N ALA A 335 -7.89 -8.05 13.50
CA ALA A 335 -6.65 -8.15 14.25
C ALA A 335 -6.88 -8.08 15.77
N ILE A 336 -7.92 -7.38 16.23
CA ILE A 336 -8.41 -7.45 17.60
C ILE A 336 -8.92 -8.88 17.87
N ARG A 337 -9.82 -9.39 17.04
CA ARG A 337 -10.41 -10.74 17.18
C ARG A 337 -9.36 -11.86 17.21
N SER A 338 -8.34 -11.75 16.37
CA SER A 338 -7.24 -12.72 16.29
C SER A 338 -6.16 -12.51 17.35
N GLY A 339 -6.23 -11.43 18.14
CA GLY A 339 -5.21 -11.06 19.12
C GLY A 339 -3.94 -10.45 18.53
N GLY A 340 -3.89 -10.26 17.20
CA GLY A 340 -2.76 -9.61 16.51
C GLY A 340 -2.50 -8.19 16.99
N LEU A 341 -3.55 -7.40 17.30
CA LEU A 341 -3.38 -6.04 17.83
C LEU A 341 -2.76 -6.04 19.23
N LYS A 342 -3.23 -6.94 20.09
CA LYS A 342 -2.67 -7.11 21.44
C LYS A 342 -1.19 -7.45 21.38
N GLU A 343 -0.79 -8.36 20.49
CA GLU A 343 0.62 -8.72 20.31
C GLU A 343 1.44 -7.54 19.80
N TYR A 344 0.90 -6.73 18.88
CA TYR A 344 1.58 -5.52 18.46
C TYR A 344 1.80 -4.53 19.61
N PHE A 345 0.75 -4.25 20.40
CA PHE A 345 0.85 -3.37 21.57
C PHE A 345 1.85 -3.93 22.58
N ARG A 346 1.85 -5.25 22.82
CA ARG A 346 2.81 -5.93 23.68
C ARG A 346 4.25 -5.68 23.26
N GLN A 347 4.57 -5.85 21.98
CA GLN A 347 5.91 -5.62 21.45
C GLN A 347 6.34 -4.16 21.61
N ARG A 348 5.43 -3.20 21.44
CA ARG A 348 5.73 -1.77 21.64
C ARG A 348 5.88 -1.38 23.11
N ILE A 349 5.04 -1.90 24.00
CA ILE A 349 5.13 -1.64 25.45
C ILE A 349 6.40 -2.28 26.01
N ALA A 350 6.50 -3.62 25.96
CA ALA A 350 7.55 -4.38 26.63
C ALA A 350 8.87 -4.31 25.87
N GLY A 351 8.82 -4.52 24.55
CA GLY A 351 10.01 -4.62 23.71
C GLY A 351 10.67 -3.27 23.43
N TYR A 352 9.96 -2.17 23.66
CA TYR A 352 10.43 -0.84 23.27
C TYR A 352 10.26 0.22 24.36
N ILE A 353 9.05 0.60 24.75
CA ILE A 353 8.84 1.74 25.66
C ILE A 353 9.45 1.47 27.04
N LEU A 354 9.08 0.36 27.69
CA LEU A 354 9.58 0.05 29.04
C LEU A 354 11.10 -0.15 29.07
N LYS A 355 11.65 -0.71 27.99
CA LYS A 355 13.09 -0.89 27.84
C LYS A 355 13.83 0.44 27.70
N ASN A 356 13.31 1.38 26.92
CA ASN A 356 13.95 2.69 26.68
C ASN A 356 13.71 3.71 27.80
N THR A 357 12.92 3.34 28.82
CA THR A 357 12.64 4.16 30.01
C THR A 357 13.28 3.62 31.28
N GLU A 358 14.04 2.52 31.17
CA GLU A 358 14.74 1.97 32.31
C GLU A 358 15.77 2.98 32.86
N GLY A 359 15.65 3.32 34.14
CA GLY A 359 16.51 4.30 34.81
C GLY A 359 16.10 5.76 34.63
N ILE A 360 15.05 6.06 33.87
CA ILE A 360 14.51 7.43 33.72
C ILE A 360 13.45 7.66 34.81
N ASP A 361 13.59 8.76 35.55
CA ASP A 361 12.62 9.19 36.59
C ASP A 361 11.41 9.89 35.94
N LEU A 362 10.54 9.12 35.27
CA LEU A 362 9.30 9.62 34.68
C LEU A 362 8.23 9.89 35.73
#